data_AF-A0AAD6Z5T8-F1
#
_entry.id   AF-A0AAD6Z5T8-F1
#
_cell.length_a   1.000
_cell.length_b   1.000
_cell.length_c   1.000
_cell.angle_alpha   90.00
_cell.angle_beta   90.00
_cell.angle_gamma   90.00
#
_symmetry.space_group_name_H-M   'P 1'
#
loop_
_entity.id
_entity.type
_entity.pdbx_description
1 polymer ?
#
loop_
_entity_poly.entity_id
_entity_poly.type
_entity_poly.pdbx_seq_one_letter_code
_entity_poly.pdbx_strand_id
1 'polypeptide(L)'
;FCIFAPILFAFYQAQMALLATWNPALKWPFVGSVFTACTFNFGPQAITCSHLDFGNLAWGWCSITSLGWFDADRGGHLILWDLKLIIQSFIFKEAFSVTLILQIARVE
;
A
#
# COMPACT_ATOMS: atom_id res chain seq x y z
N PHE A 1 -10.44 -2.05 5.54
CA PHE A 1 -10.57 -0.63 5.16
C PHE A 1 -11.93 -0.04 5.50
N CYS A 2 -13.06 -0.60 5.01
CA CYS A 2 -14.40 -0.04 5.26
C CYS A 2 -14.78 0.14 6.74
N ILE A 3 -14.31 -0.75 7.63
CA ILE A 3 -14.58 -0.67 9.07
C ILE A 3 -13.83 0.52 9.72
N PHE A 4 -12.60 0.77 9.30
CA PHE A 4 -11.70 1.74 9.93
C PHE A 4 -11.83 3.15 9.33
N ALA A 5 -12.18 3.26 8.05
CA ALA A 5 -12.32 4.53 7.33
C ALA A 5 -13.55 4.51 6.40
N PRO A 6 -14.78 4.38 6.92
CA PRO A 6 -15.99 4.18 6.10
C PRO A 6 -16.27 5.33 5.14
N ILE A 7 -16.03 6.58 5.55
CA ILE A 7 -16.24 7.77 4.70
C ILE A 7 -15.27 7.77 3.52
N LEU A 8 -13.99 7.48 3.79
CA LEU A 8 -12.97 7.40 2.75
C LEU A 8 -13.18 6.21 1.82
N PHE A 9 -13.63 5.07 2.35
CA PHE A 9 -14.06 3.92 1.57
C PHE A 9 -15.19 4.29 0.60
N ALA A 10 -16.24 4.98 1.08
CA ALA A 10 -17.36 5.42 0.24
C ALA A 10 -16.88 6.40 -0.85
N PHE A 11 -15.97 7.31 -0.50
CA PHE A 11 -15.34 8.20 -1.48
C PHE A 11 -14.60 7.42 -2.57
N TYR A 12 -13.73 6.47 -2.22
CA TYR A 12 -13.03 5.63 -3.19
C TYR A 12 -13.98 4.82 -4.06
N GLN A 13 -15.03 4.23 -3.47
CA GLN A 13 -16.03 3.48 -4.22
C GLN A 13 -16.75 4.36 -5.26
N ALA A 14 -17.11 5.60 -4.89
CA ALA A 14 -17.71 6.55 -5.82
C ALA A 14 -16.75 6.92 -6.96
N GLN A 15 -15.48 7.18 -6.67
CA GLN A 15 -14.47 7.48 -7.70
C GLN A 15 -14.24 6.31 -8.66
N MET A 16 -14.20 5.07 -8.14
CA MET A 16 -14.07 3.86 -8.96
C MET A 16 -15.25 3.72 -9.93
N ALA A 17 -16.49 4.01 -9.50
CA ALA A 17 -17.67 3.97 -10.37
C ALA A 17 -17.62 5.03 -11.47
N LEU A 18 -17.15 6.25 -11.15
CA LEU A 18 -16.93 7.32 -12.13
C LEU A 18 -15.87 6.92 -13.16
N LEU A 19 -14.74 6.37 -12.72
CA LEU A 19 -13.66 5.92 -13.61
C LEU A 19 -14.10 4.77 -14.52
N ALA A 20 -14.85 3.80 -13.99
CA ALA A 20 -15.41 2.70 -14.77
C ALA A 20 -16.37 3.19 -15.87
N THR A 21 -17.16 4.22 -15.57
CA THR A 21 -18.09 4.83 -16.53
C THR A 21 -17.33 5.65 -17.57
N TRP A 22 -16.32 6.43 -17.14
CA TRP A 22 -15.52 7.29 -17.99
C TRP A 22 -14.66 6.50 -18.99
N ASN A 23 -14.03 5.41 -18.55
CA ASN A 23 -13.19 4.57 -19.40
C ASN A 23 -13.39 3.08 -19.09
N PRO A 24 -14.31 2.42 -19.81
CA PRO A 24 -14.56 0.98 -19.66
C PRO A 24 -13.37 0.08 -20.01
N ALA A 25 -12.32 0.60 -20.67
CA ALA A 25 -11.11 -0.18 -20.99
C ALA A 25 -10.12 -0.26 -19.82
N LEU A 26 -10.34 0.48 -18.73
CA LEU A 26 -9.52 0.38 -17.53
C LEU A 26 -9.59 -1.04 -16.93
N LYS A 27 -8.43 -1.53 -16.49
CA LYS A 27 -8.32 -2.81 -15.79
C LYS A 27 -8.08 -2.57 -14.31
N TRP A 28 -8.85 -3.26 -13.48
CA TRP A 28 -8.74 -3.15 -12.03
C TRP A 28 -7.74 -4.16 -11.48
N PRO A 29 -6.97 -3.80 -10.43
CA PRO A 29 -5.98 -4.70 -9.87
C PRO A 29 -6.63 -5.95 -9.25
N PHE A 30 -7.80 -5.80 -8.62
CA PHE A 30 -8.59 -6.90 -8.07
C PHE A 30 -10.09 -6.66 -8.25
N VAL A 31 -10.85 -7.74 -8.36
CA VAL A 31 -12.33 -7.68 -8.43
C VAL A 31 -12.86 -7.10 -7.11
N GLY A 32 -13.68 -6.05 -7.20
CA GLY A 32 -14.26 -5.38 -6.02
C GLY A 32 -13.30 -4.51 -5.21
N SER A 33 -12.08 -4.27 -5.71
CA SER A 33 -11.13 -3.34 -5.08
C SER A 33 -11.69 -1.91 -5.08
N VAL A 34 -11.47 -1.17 -3.99
CA VAL A 34 -11.67 0.28 -3.94
C VAL A 34 -10.40 1.07 -4.34
N PHE A 35 -9.30 0.37 -4.61
CA PHE A 35 -8.05 0.97 -5.08
C PHE A 35 -7.92 0.82 -6.59
N THR A 36 -7.50 1.90 -7.26
CA THR A 36 -7.29 1.98 -8.71
C THR A 36 -5.99 1.31 -9.16
N ALA A 37 -5.00 1.23 -8.27
CA ALA A 37 -3.68 0.67 -8.55
C ALA A 37 -3.18 -0.19 -7.39
N CYS A 38 -2.23 -1.07 -7.68
CA CYS A 38 -1.52 -1.87 -6.70
C CYS A 38 -0.08 -2.05 -7.17
N THR A 39 0.88 -1.91 -6.26
CA THR A 39 2.31 -2.14 -6.55
C THR A 39 2.81 -3.32 -5.73
N PHE A 40 3.59 -4.18 -6.37
CA PHE A 40 4.26 -5.31 -5.73
C PHE A 40 5.76 -5.05 -5.69
N ASN A 41 6.33 -5.12 -4.49
CA ASN A 41 7.77 -5.04 -4.28
C ASN A 41 8.30 -6.45 -4.02
N PHE A 42 9.05 -7.01 -4.98
CA PHE A 42 9.55 -8.39 -4.89
C PHE A 42 10.93 -8.47 -4.24
N GLY A 43 11.18 -9.60 -3.56
CA GLY A 43 12.47 -9.92 -2.96
C GLY A 43 13.56 -10.28 -3.98
N PRO A 44 14.80 -10.58 -3.51
CA PRO A 44 15.17 -10.82 -2.11
C PRO A 44 15.33 -9.54 -1.27
N GLN A 45 15.44 -8.37 -1.90
CA GLN A 45 15.56 -7.09 -1.23
C GLN A 45 14.70 -6.04 -1.94
N ALA A 46 13.69 -5.51 -1.25
CA ALA A 46 12.92 -4.36 -1.67
C ALA A 46 13.27 -3.18 -0.75
N ILE A 47 14.08 -2.24 -1.26
CA ILE A 47 14.57 -1.08 -0.51
C ILE A 47 14.33 0.16 -1.39
N THR A 48 14.04 1.28 -0.75
CA THR A 48 13.91 2.57 -1.43
C THR A 48 14.47 3.71 -0.60
N CYS A 49 14.91 4.77 -1.28
CA CYS A 49 15.21 6.05 -0.66
C CYS A 49 13.93 6.68 -0.07
N SER A 50 14.09 7.59 0.89
CA SER A 50 12.97 8.39 1.40
C SER A 50 12.33 9.19 0.27
N HIS A 51 11.02 9.06 0.12
CA HIS A 51 10.26 9.82 -0.88
C HIS A 51 8.78 9.92 -0.48
N LEU A 52 8.07 10.75 -1.25
CA LEU A 52 6.63 10.91 -1.21
C LEU A 52 6.04 10.45 -2.53
N ASP A 53 4.79 10.02 -2.46
CA ASP A 53 4.06 9.57 -3.64
C ASP A 53 3.10 10.61 -4.11
N PHE A 54 3.64 11.47 -4.95
CA PHE A 54 2.93 12.58 -5.54
C PHE A 54 1.72 12.15 -6.40
N GLY A 55 1.65 10.89 -6.80
CA GLY A 55 0.50 10.32 -7.51
C GLY A 55 -0.68 9.95 -6.60
N ASN A 56 -0.48 9.91 -5.28
CA ASN A 56 -1.54 9.57 -4.34
C ASN A 56 -2.37 10.78 -3.95
N LEU A 57 -3.62 10.49 -3.59
CA LEU A 57 -4.48 11.46 -2.93
C LEU A 57 -3.87 11.83 -1.57
N ALA A 58 -3.60 13.12 -1.34
CA ALA A 58 -2.85 13.59 -0.17
C ALA A 58 -3.46 13.20 1.20
N TRP A 59 -4.79 13.15 1.30
CA TRP A 59 -5.53 12.70 2.49
C TRP A 59 -6.03 11.25 2.36
N GLY A 60 -5.68 10.60 1.26
CA GLY A 60 -6.00 9.22 0.99
C GLY A 60 -5.25 8.27 1.90
N TRP A 61 -5.85 7.10 2.13
CA TRP A 61 -5.23 6.03 2.90
C TRP A 61 -4.87 4.92 1.95
N CYS A 62 -3.81 4.25 2.33
CA CYS A 62 -3.18 3.24 1.54
C CYS A 62 -3.10 1.95 2.36
N SER A 63 -3.34 0.81 1.73
CA SER A 63 -3.14 -0.49 2.38
C SER A 63 -1.74 -0.98 2.05
N ILE A 64 -0.94 -1.23 3.09
CA ILE A 64 0.36 -1.87 2.99
C ILE A 64 0.26 -3.24 3.65
N THR A 65 0.73 -4.27 2.97
CA THR A 65 0.76 -5.63 3.50
C THR A 65 2.12 -6.24 3.21
N SER A 66 2.77 -6.80 4.22
CA SER A 66 4.08 -7.46 4.09
C SER A 66 3.88 -8.97 4.04
N LEU A 67 4.10 -9.59 2.89
CA LEU A 67 3.85 -11.01 2.68
C LEU A 67 5.13 -11.77 2.31
N GLY A 68 5.16 -13.08 2.63
CA GLY A 68 6.32 -13.94 2.46
C GLY A 68 7.09 -14.23 3.76
N TRP A 69 8.09 -15.10 3.68
CA TRP A 69 8.94 -15.47 4.82
C TRP A 69 10.17 -14.57 4.87
N PHE A 70 10.27 -13.76 5.92
CA PHE A 70 11.44 -12.94 6.22
C PHE A 70 11.61 -12.82 7.73
N ASP A 71 12.84 -12.50 8.14
CA ASP A 71 13.15 -12.14 9.52
C ASP A 71 12.73 -10.69 9.75
N ALA A 72 11.67 -10.48 10.54
CA ALA A 72 11.12 -9.17 10.80
C ALA A 72 12.09 -8.27 11.58
N ASP A 73 13.05 -8.82 12.33
CA ASP A 73 14.08 -8.03 13.02
C ASP A 73 15.15 -7.50 12.06
N ARG A 74 15.20 -8.06 10.84
CA ARG A 74 16.21 -7.74 9.82
C ARG A 74 15.61 -7.15 8.53
N GLY A 75 14.29 -7.03 8.44
CA GLY A 75 13.60 -6.59 7.23
C GLY A 75 12.10 -6.32 7.43
N GLY A 76 11.43 -5.83 6.39
CA GLY A 76 9.99 -5.50 6.48
C GLY A 76 9.70 -4.28 7.36
N HIS A 77 10.66 -3.37 7.51
CA HIS A 77 10.51 -2.13 8.26
C HIS A 77 9.91 -1.02 7.38
N LEU A 78 8.89 -0.34 7.90
CA LEU A 78 8.35 0.91 7.35
C LEU A 78 8.81 2.08 8.22
N ILE A 79 9.59 3.00 7.66
CA ILE A 79 10.26 4.10 8.37
C ILE A 79 9.58 5.44 8.10
N LEU A 80 8.70 5.88 8.99
CA LEU A 80 8.06 7.19 8.94
C LEU A 80 8.99 8.30 9.45
N TRP A 81 9.85 8.82 8.55
CA TRP A 81 10.91 9.78 8.89
C TRP A 81 10.40 11.02 9.64
N ASP A 82 9.37 11.70 9.12
CA ASP A 82 8.83 12.92 9.73
C ASP A 82 8.19 12.66 11.10
N LEU A 83 7.65 11.45 11.29
CA LEU A 83 7.05 11.00 12.55
C LEU A 83 8.08 10.36 13.49
N LYS A 84 9.33 10.20 13.05
CA LYS A 84 10.41 9.49 13.77
C LYS A 84 9.98 8.10 14.26
N LEU A 85 9.19 7.39 13.45
CA LEU A 85 8.62 6.09 13.79
C LEU A 85 9.15 5.01 12.85
N ILE A 86 9.52 3.86 13.42
CA ILE A 86 9.79 2.64 12.65
C ILE A 86 8.69 1.64 13.00
N ILE A 87 8.00 1.14 11.97
CA ILE A 87 6.98 0.11 12.09
C ILE A 87 7.55 -1.19 11.56
N GLN A 88 7.64 -2.18 12.44
CA GLN A 88 8.03 -3.53 12.07
C GLN A 88 6.80 -4.32 11.60
N SER A 89 6.91 -4.99 10.46
CA SER A 89 5.82 -5.81 9.93
C SER A 89 5.74 -7.17 10.65
N PHE A 90 4.51 -7.67 10.85
CA PHE A 90 4.27 -9.03 11.31
C PHE A 90 4.07 -9.98 10.12
N ILE A 91 4.50 -11.25 10.25
CA ILE A 91 4.38 -12.28 9.21
C ILE A 91 2.92 -12.65 8.98
N PHE A 92 2.45 -12.65 7.73
CA PHE A 92 1.27 -13.37 7.29
C PHE A 92 1.69 -14.57 6.43
N LYS A 93 1.15 -15.77 6.71
CA LYS A 93 1.57 -17.07 6.14
C LYS A 93 1.23 -17.28 4.65
N GLU A 94 0.54 -16.35 4.00
CA GLU A 94 0.20 -16.44 2.57
C GLU A 94 0.70 -15.19 1.84
N ALA A 95 1.24 -15.38 0.62
CA ALA A 95 2.00 -14.40 -0.17
C ALA A 95 1.12 -13.24 -0.70
N PHE A 96 1.70 -12.14 -1.25
CA PHE A 96 1.12 -10.90 -1.87
C PHE A 96 1.26 -9.55 -1.12
N SER A 97 2.41 -8.87 -1.22
CA SER A 97 2.47 -7.48 -0.73
C SER A 97 1.60 -6.55 -1.58
N VAL A 98 0.41 -6.17 -1.09
CA VAL A 98 -0.31 -5.01 -1.62
C VAL A 98 0.30 -3.81 -0.93
N THR A 99 1.18 -3.11 -1.63
CA THR A 99 1.70 -1.82 -1.18
C THR A 99 0.96 -0.75 -1.97
N LEU A 100 0.09 0.02 -1.31
CA LEU A 100 0.15 1.45 -1.53
C LEU A 100 1.09 2.01 -0.45
N ILE A 101 2.37 2.18 -0.79
CA ILE A 101 3.18 3.39 -0.58
C ILE A 101 3.38 3.92 0.87
N LEU A 102 4.57 4.17 1.45
CA LEU A 102 5.99 3.93 1.17
C LEU A 102 6.83 4.33 2.39
N GLN A 103 7.92 3.60 2.63
CA GLN A 103 9.17 3.98 3.34
C GLN A 103 9.87 2.70 3.80
N ILE A 104 10.35 1.85 2.89
CA ILE A 104 11.23 0.74 3.31
C ILE A 104 12.67 1.22 3.17
N ALA A 105 13.22 1.77 4.24
CA ALA A 105 14.64 2.10 4.33
C ALA A 105 15.32 1.15 5.31
N ARG A 106 16.56 0.78 4.97
CA ARG A 106 17.46 -0.04 5.78
C ARG A 106 17.91 0.77 6.99
N VAL A 107 17.79 0.20 8.19
CA VAL A 107 18.61 0.65 9.32
C VAL A 107 19.97 -0.03 9.11
N GLU A 108 21.01 0.76 8.83
CA GLU A 108 22.39 0.28 8.93
C GLU A 108 22.83 0.18 10.40
#